data_AF-A0A657IVV1-F1
#
_entry.id   AF-A0A657IVV1-F1
#
_cell.length_a   1.000
_cell.length_b   1.000
_cell.length_c   1.000
_cell.angle_alpha   90.00
_cell.angle_beta   90.00
_cell.angle_gamma   90.00
#
_symmetry.space_group_name_H-M   'P 1'
#
loop_
_entity.id
_entity.type
_entity.pdbx_description
1 polymer ?
#
loop_
_entity_poly.entity_id
_entity_poly.type
_entity_poly.pdbx_seq_one_letter_code
_entity_poly.pdbx_strand_id
1 'polypeptide(L)'
;MARAMDGADAVVHLAAKVSVSGPWAEYEEVNVRGTRVMVEMAKRAGIRDYVQISSPSVSHAGSAFMGQPNLTADPDHARGNYARSKAYGELLALEADGEDFRVGVIRPHLVWGPGTPSWWSGIMERASRGGIPLLDAGAALIDTTYVDNAATAIVRCLERLETVHGRPLGGDQRGAAHGGRADGGDVPGRRGARPHPAGPGVAGEAGRPGHREGLGEAPRRG
;
A
#
# COMPACT_ATOMS: atom_id res chain seq x y z
N MET A 1 -24.86 -12.41 -4.11
CA MET A 1 -24.23 -11.63 -5.20
C MET A 1 -25.22 -11.18 -6.26
N ALA A 2 -26.02 -12.06 -6.88
CA ALA A 2 -26.95 -11.66 -7.95
C ALA A 2 -27.85 -10.45 -7.60
N ARG A 3 -28.46 -10.42 -6.40
CA ARG A 3 -29.25 -9.27 -5.94
C ARG A 3 -28.46 -7.96 -5.77
N ALA A 4 -27.17 -8.05 -5.47
CA ALA A 4 -26.31 -6.87 -5.29
C ALA A 4 -25.86 -6.24 -6.63
N MET A 5 -26.08 -6.95 -7.74
CA MET A 5 -25.74 -6.52 -9.09
C MET A 5 -26.98 -6.12 -9.89
N ASP A 6 -28.18 -6.29 -9.34
CA ASP A 6 -29.43 -5.90 -9.99
C ASP A 6 -29.50 -4.38 -10.13
N GLY A 7 -29.64 -3.91 -11.37
CA GLY A 7 -29.66 -2.48 -11.71
C GLY A 7 -28.32 -1.74 -11.56
N ALA A 8 -27.20 -2.43 -11.34
CA ALA A 8 -25.89 -1.79 -11.26
C ALA A 8 -25.30 -1.58 -12.67
N ASP A 9 -24.73 -0.40 -12.92
CA ASP A 9 -24.07 -0.08 -14.20
C ASP A 9 -22.63 -0.63 -14.27
N ALA A 10 -21.98 -0.75 -13.11
CA ALA A 10 -20.57 -1.11 -12.99
C ALA A 10 -20.25 -1.78 -11.65
N VAL A 11 -19.10 -2.44 -11.59
CA VAL A 11 -18.53 -3.02 -10.36
C VAL A 11 -17.20 -2.37 -10.03
N VAL A 12 -17.03 -1.94 -8.78
CA VAL A 12 -15.73 -1.57 -8.22
C VAL A 12 -15.37 -2.54 -7.11
N HIS A 13 -14.39 -3.42 -7.35
CA HIS A 13 -14.04 -4.50 -6.44
C HIS A 13 -12.87 -4.12 -5.51
N LEU A 14 -13.22 -3.65 -4.31
CA LEU A 14 -12.27 -3.28 -3.25
C LEU A 14 -12.00 -4.41 -2.25
N ALA A 15 -12.90 -5.39 -2.16
CA ALA A 15 -12.86 -6.38 -1.09
C ALA A 15 -11.58 -7.22 -1.18
N ALA A 16 -10.84 -7.29 -0.06
CA ALA A 16 -9.63 -8.07 0.05
C ALA A 16 -9.30 -8.40 1.50
N LYS A 17 -8.67 -9.54 1.73
CA LYS A 17 -7.88 -9.81 2.94
C LYS A 17 -6.54 -9.08 2.82
N VAL A 18 -6.32 -8.08 3.68
CA VAL A 18 -5.16 -7.17 3.66
C VAL A 18 -4.19 -7.36 4.84
N SER A 19 -4.28 -8.49 5.54
CA SER A 19 -3.44 -8.77 6.72
C SER A 19 -1.96 -8.95 6.38
N VAL A 20 -1.07 -8.57 7.30
CA VAL A 20 0.39 -8.78 7.23
C VAL A 20 0.76 -10.27 7.33
N SER A 21 -0.06 -11.07 8.00
CA SER A 21 0.17 -12.50 8.17
C SER A 21 -1.14 -13.31 8.17
N GLY A 22 -1.01 -14.60 7.88
CA GLY A 22 -2.11 -15.56 7.85
C GLY A 22 -1.83 -16.71 6.89
N PRO A 23 -2.59 -17.81 7.01
CA PRO A 23 -2.45 -18.95 6.11
C PRO A 23 -2.87 -18.58 4.68
N TRP A 24 -2.18 -19.15 3.69
CA TRP A 24 -2.44 -18.90 2.26
C TRP A 24 -3.91 -19.09 1.88
N ALA A 25 -4.55 -20.15 2.39
CA ALA A 25 -5.94 -20.50 2.08
C ALA A 25 -6.94 -19.35 2.33
N GLU A 26 -6.72 -18.53 3.35
CA GLU A 26 -7.59 -17.37 3.63
C GLU A 26 -7.42 -16.25 2.58
N TYR A 27 -6.20 -16.04 2.10
CA TYR A 27 -5.94 -15.07 1.03
C TYR A 27 -6.44 -15.58 -0.31
N GLU A 28 -6.27 -16.87 -0.58
CA GLU A 28 -6.79 -17.52 -1.79
C GLU A 28 -8.32 -17.43 -1.87
N GLU A 29 -9.01 -17.81 -0.80
CA GLU A 29 -10.48 -17.78 -0.75
C GLU A 29 -11.03 -16.36 -0.99
N VAL A 30 -10.45 -15.34 -0.32
CA VAL A 30 -10.97 -13.97 -0.40
C VAL A 30 -10.49 -13.26 -1.67
N ASN A 31 -9.18 -13.24 -1.93
CA ASN A 31 -8.60 -12.37 -2.96
C ASN A 31 -8.59 -13.03 -4.34
N VAL A 32 -8.48 -14.36 -4.42
CA VAL A 32 -8.39 -15.08 -5.70
C VAL A 32 -9.77 -15.58 -6.10
N ARG A 33 -10.38 -16.44 -5.29
CA ARG A 33 -11.69 -16.99 -5.56
C ARG A 33 -12.78 -15.92 -5.51
N GLY A 34 -12.71 -14.99 -4.55
CA GLY A 34 -13.63 -13.84 -4.49
C GLY A 34 -13.62 -13.02 -5.78
N THR A 35 -12.43 -12.70 -6.31
CA THR A 35 -12.30 -11.99 -7.60
C THR A 35 -12.93 -12.77 -8.75
N ARG A 36 -12.65 -14.08 -8.86
CA ARG A 36 -13.24 -14.94 -9.89
C ARG A 36 -14.78 -14.91 -9.85
N VAL A 37 -15.35 -15.07 -8.66
CA VAL A 37 -16.80 -15.01 -8.46
C VAL A 37 -17.35 -13.64 -8.86
N MET A 38 -16.68 -12.56 -8.49
CA MET A 38 -17.12 -11.20 -8.82
C MET A 38 -17.16 -10.94 -10.33
N VAL A 39 -16.10 -11.34 -11.04
CA VAL A 39 -16.04 -11.25 -12.50
C VAL A 39 -17.17 -12.07 -13.14
N GLU A 40 -17.33 -13.32 -12.73
CA GLU A 40 -18.35 -14.21 -13.28
C GLU A 40 -19.77 -13.67 -13.06
N MET A 41 -20.05 -13.18 -11.86
CA MET A 41 -21.38 -12.63 -11.53
C MET A 41 -21.63 -11.30 -12.25
N ALA A 42 -20.62 -10.43 -12.39
CA ALA A 42 -20.75 -9.19 -13.12
C ALA A 42 -21.11 -9.45 -14.59
N LYS A 43 -20.40 -10.38 -15.24
CA LYS A 43 -20.70 -10.82 -16.61
C LYS A 43 -22.12 -11.38 -16.73
N ARG A 44 -22.55 -12.23 -15.79
CA ARG A 44 -23.92 -12.80 -15.78
C ARG A 44 -25.01 -11.75 -15.59
N ALA A 45 -24.71 -10.67 -14.88
CA ALA A 45 -25.63 -9.55 -14.68
C ALA A 45 -25.66 -8.59 -15.87
N GLY A 46 -24.88 -8.82 -16.94
CA GLY A 46 -24.78 -7.92 -18.08
C GLY A 46 -23.99 -6.64 -17.79
N ILE A 47 -23.26 -6.59 -16.67
CA ILE A 47 -22.41 -5.46 -16.32
C ILE A 47 -21.18 -5.51 -17.22
N ARG A 48 -20.89 -4.39 -17.89
CA ARG A 48 -19.75 -4.27 -18.81
C ARG A 48 -18.51 -3.67 -18.17
N ASP A 49 -18.66 -2.96 -17.04
CA ASP A 49 -17.59 -2.14 -16.47
C ASP A 49 -17.15 -2.66 -15.11
N TYR A 50 -15.86 -2.97 -15.01
CA TYR A 50 -15.28 -3.57 -13.82
C TYR A 50 -13.96 -2.88 -13.46
N VAL A 51 -13.84 -2.39 -12.23
CA VAL A 51 -12.60 -1.84 -11.68
C VAL A 51 -12.09 -2.76 -10.58
N GLN A 52 -10.93 -3.37 -10.80
CA GLN A 52 -10.21 -4.15 -9.82
C GLN A 52 -9.25 -3.26 -9.02
N ILE A 53 -9.38 -3.25 -7.70
CA ILE A 53 -8.34 -2.66 -6.86
C ILE A 53 -7.27 -3.71 -6.59
N SER A 54 -6.05 -3.43 -7.01
CA SER A 54 -4.87 -4.27 -6.85
C SER A 54 -3.87 -3.61 -5.88
N SER A 55 -2.59 -3.95 -5.98
CA SER A 55 -1.53 -3.44 -5.12
C SER A 55 -0.25 -3.25 -5.93
N PRO A 56 0.57 -2.24 -5.63
CA PRO A 56 1.90 -2.10 -6.23
C PRO A 56 2.83 -3.28 -5.89
N SER A 57 2.54 -4.03 -4.81
CA SER A 57 3.33 -5.21 -4.42
C SER A 57 3.20 -6.40 -5.37
N VAL A 58 2.25 -6.40 -6.31
CA VAL A 58 1.99 -7.54 -7.21
C VAL A 58 3.10 -7.78 -8.23
N SER A 59 3.88 -6.76 -8.53
CA SER A 59 4.97 -6.81 -9.50
C SER A 59 6.34 -6.70 -8.83
N HIS A 60 6.40 -6.90 -7.52
CA HIS A 60 7.56 -6.57 -6.70
C HIS A 60 8.31 -7.81 -6.23
N ALA A 61 9.51 -8.03 -6.77
CA ALA A 61 10.47 -9.03 -6.29
C ALA A 61 11.43 -8.49 -5.20
N GLY A 62 11.34 -7.20 -4.84
CA GLY A 62 12.06 -6.60 -3.71
C GLY A 62 13.02 -5.45 -3.99
N SER A 63 12.87 -4.72 -5.09
CA SER A 63 13.70 -3.57 -5.46
C SER A 63 12.86 -2.32 -5.67
N ALA A 64 13.31 -1.17 -5.16
CA ALA A 64 12.63 0.11 -5.36
C ALA A 64 12.46 0.42 -6.86
N PHE A 65 11.25 0.80 -7.25
CA PHE A 65 10.94 1.25 -8.61
C PHE A 65 10.90 2.77 -8.63
N MET A 66 11.91 3.40 -9.20
CA MET A 66 11.81 4.80 -9.61
C MET A 66 11.70 4.84 -11.13
N GLY A 67 10.60 5.39 -11.65
CA GLY A 67 10.41 5.66 -13.09
C GLY A 67 10.27 4.44 -14.00
N GLN A 68 9.95 3.25 -13.48
CA GLN A 68 9.69 2.08 -14.32
C GLN A 68 8.19 1.96 -14.68
N PRO A 69 7.86 1.51 -15.91
CA PRO A 69 6.49 1.23 -16.30
C PRO A 69 5.85 0.18 -15.39
N ASN A 70 4.52 0.19 -15.27
CA ASN A 70 3.78 -0.81 -14.50
C ASN A 70 4.09 -2.20 -15.00
N LEU A 71 4.97 -2.90 -14.28
CA LEU A 71 5.30 -4.28 -14.58
C LEU A 71 4.07 -5.18 -14.38
N THR A 72 4.00 -6.23 -15.19
CA THR A 72 2.99 -7.28 -15.07
C THR A 72 3.01 -7.87 -13.66
N ALA A 73 1.82 -8.19 -13.13
CA ALA A 73 1.73 -8.91 -11.88
C ALA A 73 2.40 -10.30 -12.00
N ASP A 74 3.19 -10.66 -11.00
CA ASP A 74 3.95 -11.92 -10.98
C ASP A 74 3.72 -12.62 -9.62
N PRO A 75 2.74 -13.55 -9.55
CA PRO A 75 2.43 -14.26 -8.32
C PRO A 75 3.59 -15.14 -7.80
N ASP A 76 4.47 -15.61 -8.68
CA ASP A 76 5.55 -16.54 -8.32
C ASP A 76 6.71 -15.80 -7.64
N HIS A 77 6.91 -14.53 -7.99
CA HIS A 77 7.94 -13.67 -7.40
C HIS A 77 7.39 -12.66 -6.38
N ALA A 78 6.07 -12.58 -6.20
CA ALA A 78 5.44 -11.69 -5.24
C ALA A 78 5.80 -12.04 -3.78
N ARG A 79 6.22 -11.03 -3.01
CA ARG A 79 6.63 -11.21 -1.61
C ARG A 79 5.42 -11.34 -0.67
N GLY A 80 5.20 -12.56 -0.16
CA GLY A 80 4.21 -12.87 0.87
C GLY A 80 2.80 -13.15 0.33
N ASN A 81 1.98 -13.80 1.15
CA ASN A 81 0.66 -14.31 0.76
C ASN A 81 -0.28 -13.20 0.26
N TYR A 82 -0.24 -12.02 0.89
CA TYR A 82 -1.03 -10.88 0.42
C TYR A 82 -0.67 -10.49 -1.01
N ALA A 83 0.60 -10.17 -1.29
CA ALA A 83 1.05 -9.72 -2.60
C ALA A 83 0.77 -10.79 -3.67
N ARG A 84 1.07 -12.06 -3.37
CA ARG A 84 0.81 -13.21 -4.25
C ARG A 84 -0.68 -13.33 -4.59
N SER A 85 -1.55 -13.25 -3.59
CA SER A 85 -3.00 -13.34 -3.81
C SER A 85 -3.56 -12.15 -4.60
N LYS A 86 -3.06 -10.93 -4.38
CA LYS A 86 -3.42 -9.75 -5.19
C LYS A 86 -2.93 -9.88 -6.63
N ALA A 87 -1.76 -10.48 -6.84
CA ALA A 87 -1.24 -10.74 -8.18
C ALA A 87 -2.13 -11.72 -8.96
N TYR A 88 -2.52 -12.85 -8.35
CA TYR A 88 -3.49 -13.76 -8.98
C TYR A 88 -4.85 -13.09 -9.25
N GLY A 89 -5.37 -12.32 -8.29
CA GLY A 89 -6.63 -11.59 -8.48
C GLY A 89 -6.57 -10.59 -9.63
N GLU A 90 -5.47 -9.85 -9.76
CA GLU A 90 -5.26 -8.91 -10.86
C GLU A 90 -5.23 -9.62 -12.21
N LEU A 91 -4.45 -10.70 -12.33
CA LEU A 91 -4.35 -11.47 -13.58
C LEU A 91 -5.71 -12.07 -13.97
N LEU A 92 -6.46 -12.62 -13.01
CA LEU A 92 -7.81 -13.15 -13.24
C LEU A 92 -8.79 -12.08 -13.73
N ALA A 93 -8.70 -10.86 -13.19
CA ALA A 93 -9.52 -9.76 -13.65
C ALA A 93 -9.13 -9.34 -15.06
N LEU A 94 -7.84 -9.14 -15.34
CA LEU A 94 -7.35 -8.72 -16.66
C LEU A 94 -7.60 -9.77 -17.74
N GLU A 95 -7.54 -11.07 -17.43
CA GLU A 95 -7.91 -12.15 -18.35
C GLU A 95 -9.39 -12.06 -18.79
N ALA A 96 -10.25 -11.46 -17.95
CA ALA A 96 -11.65 -11.30 -18.26
C ALA A 96 -11.96 -10.11 -19.18
N ASP A 97 -10.98 -9.23 -19.43
CA ASP A 97 -11.11 -8.04 -20.25
C ASP A 97 -11.46 -8.36 -21.71
N GLY A 98 -12.30 -7.54 -22.32
CA GLY A 98 -12.69 -7.64 -23.72
C GLY A 98 -13.70 -6.57 -24.13
N GLU A 99 -14.15 -6.62 -25.39
CA GLU A 99 -15.07 -5.64 -26.00
C GLU A 99 -16.40 -5.50 -25.22
N ASP A 100 -16.89 -6.61 -24.68
CA ASP A 100 -18.14 -6.66 -23.91
C ASP A 100 -17.93 -6.57 -22.40
N PHE A 101 -16.69 -6.57 -21.91
CA PHE A 101 -16.38 -6.52 -20.48
C PHE A 101 -15.04 -5.82 -20.23
N ARG A 102 -15.08 -4.53 -19.93
CA ARG A 102 -13.93 -3.66 -19.74
C ARG A 102 -13.43 -3.71 -18.31
N VAL A 103 -12.16 -4.04 -18.14
CA VAL A 103 -11.50 -4.18 -16.85
C VAL A 103 -10.43 -3.11 -16.68
N GLY A 104 -10.62 -2.23 -15.70
CA GLY A 104 -9.60 -1.31 -15.21
C GLY A 104 -8.96 -1.85 -13.95
N VAL A 105 -7.65 -1.65 -13.78
CA VAL A 105 -6.94 -2.04 -12.56
C VAL A 105 -6.29 -0.81 -11.94
N ILE A 106 -6.50 -0.57 -10.64
CA ILE A 106 -5.83 0.50 -9.88
C ILE A 106 -4.93 -0.11 -8.82
N ARG A 107 -3.66 0.34 -8.74
CA ARG A 107 -2.68 -0.10 -7.73
C ARG A 107 -2.34 1.03 -6.75
N PRO A 108 -3.19 1.35 -5.77
CA PRO A 108 -2.90 2.43 -4.83
C PRO A 108 -1.78 2.01 -3.86
N HIS A 109 -0.85 2.93 -3.55
CA HIS A 109 0.28 2.67 -2.63
C HIS A 109 0.00 3.30 -1.26
N LEU A 110 0.11 2.51 -0.19
CA LEU A 110 -0.06 2.92 1.22
C LEU A 110 -1.13 4.00 1.43
N VAL A 111 -2.40 3.61 1.26
CA VAL A 111 -3.51 4.55 1.38
C VAL A 111 -3.68 5.02 2.83
N TRP A 112 -3.73 6.33 3.04
CA TRP A 112 -3.88 6.95 4.36
C TRP A 112 -4.86 8.14 4.34
N GLY A 113 -5.45 8.46 5.50
CA GLY A 113 -6.44 9.54 5.66
C GLY A 113 -7.49 9.23 6.73
N PRO A 114 -8.47 10.12 6.92
CA PRO A 114 -9.58 9.88 7.85
C PRO A 114 -10.28 8.54 7.61
N GLY A 115 -10.55 7.78 8.67
CA GLY A 115 -11.23 6.48 8.59
C GLY A 115 -10.38 5.31 8.08
N THR A 116 -9.07 5.50 7.84
CA THR A 116 -8.17 4.41 7.43
C THR A 116 -7.68 3.56 8.62
N PRO A 117 -7.32 2.26 8.41
CA PRO A 117 -6.90 1.37 9.48
C PRO A 117 -5.66 1.84 10.26
N SER A 118 -5.53 1.31 11.47
CA SER A 118 -4.63 1.68 12.58
C SER A 118 -3.13 1.83 12.28
N TRP A 119 -2.62 1.37 11.14
CA TRP A 119 -1.19 1.42 10.83
C TRP A 119 -0.68 2.87 10.77
N TRP A 120 -1.45 3.79 10.16
CA TRP A 120 -1.10 5.20 10.10
C TRP A 120 -1.13 5.86 11.49
N SER A 121 -2.15 5.55 12.30
CA SER A 121 -2.25 6.01 13.69
C SER A 121 -1.04 5.57 14.52
N GLY A 122 -0.58 4.33 14.34
CA GLY A 122 0.61 3.81 15.03
C GLY A 122 1.93 4.44 14.55
N ILE A 123 1.99 4.98 13.34
CA ILE A 123 3.12 5.80 12.86
C ILE A 123 3.07 7.18 13.51
N MET A 124 1.89 7.83 13.50
CA MET A 124 1.70 9.15 14.13
C MET A 124 1.99 9.12 15.64
N GLU A 125 1.60 8.04 16.32
CA GLU A 125 1.87 7.83 17.75
C GLU A 125 3.36 7.63 18.04
N ARG A 126 4.11 6.92 17.17
CA ARG A 126 5.57 6.81 17.30
C ARG A 126 6.28 8.12 17.00
N ALA A 127 5.80 8.84 15.99
CA ALA A 127 6.32 10.18 15.67
C ALA A 127 6.14 11.14 16.85
N SER A 128 4.97 11.14 17.49
CA SER A 128 4.70 12.02 18.64
C SER A 128 5.51 11.67 19.89
N ARG A 129 5.98 10.41 20.01
CA ARG A 129 6.86 9.94 21.09
C ARG A 129 8.36 10.10 20.80
N GLY A 130 8.74 10.79 19.73
CA GLY A 130 10.13 11.19 19.50
C GLY A 130 10.93 10.29 18.56
N GLY A 131 10.29 9.44 17.74
CA GLY A 131 11.01 8.88 16.59
C GLY A 131 10.30 7.80 15.80
N ILE A 132 10.35 7.92 14.47
CA ILE A 132 10.18 6.82 13.53
C ILE A 132 11.59 6.37 13.12
N PRO A 133 11.93 5.07 13.17
CA PRO A 133 13.21 4.58 12.68
C PRO A 133 13.42 5.01 11.23
N LEU A 134 14.59 5.57 10.93
CA LEU A 134 14.91 6.03 9.59
C LEU A 134 15.26 4.81 8.73
N LEU A 135 14.32 4.39 7.88
CA LEU A 135 14.55 3.28 6.96
C LEU A 135 15.62 3.68 5.93
N ASP A 136 16.62 2.81 5.75
CA ASP A 136 17.73 3.02 4.81
C ASP A 136 18.42 4.38 4.96
N ALA A 137 18.65 4.82 6.20
CA ALA A 137 19.24 6.13 6.50
C ALA A 137 18.52 7.33 5.85
N GLY A 138 17.24 7.16 5.49
CA GLY A 138 16.38 8.20 4.91
C GLY A 138 16.36 8.20 3.38
N ALA A 139 17.05 7.25 2.74
CA ALA A 139 17.08 7.08 1.30
C ALA A 139 15.88 6.26 0.78
N ALA A 140 15.18 5.53 1.65
CA ALA A 140 13.99 4.79 1.27
C ALA A 140 12.85 5.73 0.89
N LEU A 141 12.58 5.85 -0.41
CA LEU A 141 11.38 6.50 -0.92
C LEU A 141 10.22 5.52 -0.88
N ILE A 142 9.11 5.99 -0.32
CA ILE A 142 7.87 5.22 -0.22
C ILE A 142 6.76 6.09 -0.79
N ASP A 143 6.14 5.63 -1.87
CA ASP A 143 4.94 6.27 -2.40
C ASP A 143 3.78 6.12 -1.41
N THR A 144 2.97 7.16 -1.25
CA THR A 144 1.76 7.08 -0.45
C THR A 144 0.62 7.77 -1.17
N THR A 145 -0.60 7.32 -0.94
CA THR A 145 -1.78 7.86 -1.60
C THR A 145 -2.78 8.33 -0.56
N TYR A 146 -3.13 9.62 -0.57
CA TYR A 146 -4.21 10.09 0.29
C TYR A 146 -5.55 9.48 -0.14
N VAL A 147 -6.44 9.17 0.80
CA VAL A 147 -7.69 8.44 0.55
C VAL A 147 -8.57 9.09 -0.52
N ASP A 148 -8.67 10.42 -0.54
CA ASP A 148 -9.47 11.12 -1.55
C ASP A 148 -8.83 11.04 -2.94
N ASN A 149 -7.50 10.97 -3.02
CA ASN A 149 -6.79 10.77 -4.28
C ASN A 149 -7.01 9.34 -4.80
N ALA A 150 -7.02 8.34 -3.92
CA ALA A 150 -7.34 6.97 -4.29
C ALA A 150 -8.79 6.87 -4.80
N ALA A 151 -9.75 7.46 -4.09
CA ALA A 151 -11.15 7.50 -4.52
C ALA A 151 -11.31 8.22 -5.87
N THR A 152 -10.64 9.36 -6.04
CA THR A 152 -10.64 10.10 -7.32
C THR A 152 -10.08 9.24 -8.45
N ALA A 153 -8.97 8.54 -8.24
CA ALA A 153 -8.37 7.68 -9.26
C ALA A 153 -9.30 6.52 -9.66
N ILE A 154 -10.00 5.92 -8.69
CA ILE A 154 -10.98 4.86 -8.94
C ILE A 154 -12.15 5.37 -9.79
N VAL A 155 -12.73 6.51 -9.42
CA VAL A 155 -13.83 7.13 -10.19
C VAL A 155 -13.37 7.50 -11.60
N ARG A 156 -12.19 8.12 -11.73
CA ARG A 156 -11.64 8.51 -13.04
C ARG A 156 -11.30 7.32 -13.93
N CYS A 157 -10.89 6.20 -13.34
CA CYS A 157 -10.68 4.95 -14.06
C CYS A 157 -12.01 4.42 -14.62
N LEU A 158 -13.05 4.35 -13.77
CA LEU A 158 -14.37 3.91 -14.18
C LEU A 158 -14.92 4.76 -15.33
N GLU A 159 -14.88 6.09 -15.19
CA GLU A 159 -15.32 7.06 -16.21
C GLU A 159 -14.59 6.93 -17.56
N ARG A 160 -13.41 6.31 -17.60
CA ARG A 160 -12.53 6.27 -18.78
C ARG A 160 -12.30 4.87 -19.31
N LEU A 161 -13.02 3.86 -18.81
CA LEU A 161 -12.79 2.46 -19.17
C LEU A 161 -12.80 2.21 -20.67
N GLU A 162 -13.53 2.99 -21.46
CA GLU A 162 -13.52 2.93 -22.95
C GLU A 162 -12.11 3.08 -23.56
N THR A 163 -11.19 3.71 -22.84
CA THR A 163 -9.83 4.06 -23.35
C THR A 163 -8.70 3.51 -22.50
N VAL A 164 -8.98 3.05 -21.27
CA VAL A 164 -7.93 2.67 -20.30
C VAL A 164 -7.98 1.23 -19.82
N HIS A 165 -8.98 0.44 -20.23
CA HIS A 165 -9.13 -0.95 -19.83
C HIS A 165 -7.99 -1.86 -20.33
N GLY A 166 -7.93 -3.09 -19.81
CA GLY A 166 -6.93 -4.10 -20.19
C GLY A 166 -5.53 -3.87 -19.62
N ARG A 167 -5.35 -2.94 -18.68
CA ARG A 167 -4.04 -2.63 -18.08
C ARG A 167 -4.10 -2.10 -16.64
N PRO A 168 -3.02 -2.28 -15.86
CA PRO A 168 -2.83 -1.60 -14.58
C PRO A 168 -2.55 -0.11 -14.74
N LEU A 169 -3.25 0.69 -13.92
CA LEU A 169 -3.13 2.14 -13.81
C LEU A 169 -2.56 2.51 -12.43
N GLY A 170 -1.63 3.48 -12.43
CA GLY A 170 -0.81 3.85 -11.27
C GLY A 170 0.67 3.97 -11.64
N GLY A 171 1.51 4.52 -10.76
CA GLY A 171 2.96 4.72 -10.99
C GLY A 171 3.28 5.93 -11.88
N ASP A 172 4.43 6.58 -11.64
CA ASP A 172 4.92 7.68 -12.47
C ASP A 172 5.23 7.17 -13.89
N GLN A 173 4.34 7.49 -14.84
CA GLN A 173 4.48 7.13 -16.26
C GLN A 173 5.57 7.96 -16.98
N ARG A 174 6.27 8.88 -16.29
CA ARG A 174 7.30 9.75 -16.89
C ARG A 174 8.58 9.03 -17.35
N GLY A 175 8.69 7.72 -17.17
CA GLY A 175 9.81 6.92 -17.72
C GLY A 175 9.57 6.34 -19.12
N ALA A 176 8.33 6.27 -19.61
CA ALA A 176 8.02 5.58 -20.87
C ALA A 176 8.35 6.38 -22.14
N ALA A 177 8.72 7.66 -22.03
CA ALA A 177 8.93 8.53 -23.18
C ALA A 177 10.39 8.67 -23.65
N HIS A 178 11.40 8.23 -22.88
CA HIS A 178 12.81 8.37 -23.28
C HIS A 178 13.54 7.03 -23.11
N GLY A 179 13.58 6.26 -24.20
CA GLY A 179 14.54 5.17 -24.37
C GLY A 179 15.96 5.72 -24.44
N GLY A 180 16.53 6.04 -23.28
CA GLY A 180 17.94 6.34 -23.09
C GLY A 180 18.42 5.48 -21.93
N ARG A 181 19.40 4.59 -22.20
CA ARG A 181 20.11 3.84 -21.17
C ARG A 181 20.56 4.79 -20.06
N ALA A 182 20.10 4.56 -18.83
CA ALA A 182 20.75 5.12 -17.66
C ALA A 182 21.88 4.15 -17.27
N ASP A 183 23.07 4.40 -17.81
CA ASP A 183 24.31 3.89 -17.23
C ASP A 183 24.46 4.43 -15.80
N GLY A 184 25.07 3.63 -14.93
CA GLY A 184 25.32 3.95 -13.53
C GLY A 184 26.02 5.30 -13.38
N GLY A 185 25.25 6.30 -12.96
CA GLY A 185 25.71 7.65 -12.66
C GLY A 185 25.76 7.87 -11.16
N ASP A 186 26.96 8.16 -10.69
CA ASP A 186 27.42 8.48 -9.34
C ASP A 186 26.44 9.33 -8.51
N VAL A 187 26.28 8.98 -7.23
CA VAL A 187 25.48 9.74 -6.25
C VAL A 187 26.28 10.98 -5.82
N PRO A 188 25.84 12.22 -6.07
CA PRO A 188 26.59 13.40 -5.66
C PRO A 188 26.63 13.51 -4.12
N GLY A 189 27.83 13.66 -3.60
CA GLY A 189 28.14 13.69 -2.18
C GLY A 189 27.43 14.79 -1.37
N ARG A 190 27.16 14.41 -0.11
CA ARG A 190 26.61 15.18 1.02
C ARG A 190 26.97 16.67 1.05
N ARG A 191 25.96 17.52 1.28
CA ARG A 191 26.14 18.77 2.04
C ARG A 191 25.63 18.56 3.47
N GLY A 192 26.50 18.79 4.44
CA GLY A 192 26.32 18.43 5.84
C GLY A 192 25.07 19.03 6.50
N ALA A 193 24.35 18.18 7.23
CA ALA A 193 23.37 18.62 8.22
C ALA A 193 24.12 19.39 9.32
N ARG A 194 23.76 20.66 9.53
CA ARG A 194 24.19 21.41 10.71
C ARG A 194 23.35 20.96 11.89
N PRO A 195 23.93 20.75 13.09
CA PRO A 195 23.13 20.47 14.28
C PRO A 195 22.27 21.69 14.63
N HIS A 196 21.02 21.43 15.01
CA HIS A 196 20.09 22.43 15.53
C HIS A 196 20.61 22.94 16.89
N PRO A 197 20.62 24.25 17.17
CA PRO A 197 20.96 24.75 18.50
C PRO A 197 19.88 24.34 19.50
N ALA A 198 20.31 23.80 20.64
CA ALA A 198 19.46 23.55 21.80
C ALA A 198 18.84 24.87 22.27
N GLY A 199 17.50 24.88 22.41
CA GLY A 199 16.78 26.01 23.01
C GLY A 199 17.15 26.19 24.48
N PRO A 200 16.98 27.40 25.04
CA PRO A 200 17.48 27.73 26.36
C PRO A 200 16.71 26.96 27.45
N GLY A 201 17.48 26.27 28.29
CA GLY A 201 16.98 25.63 29.50
C GLY A 201 16.48 26.68 30.49
N VAL A 202 15.28 26.43 31.03
CA VAL A 202 14.78 27.17 32.19
C VAL A 202 15.26 26.40 33.42
N ALA A 203 16.17 27.02 34.17
CA ALA A 203 16.63 26.55 35.47
C ALA A 203 15.83 27.24 36.59
N GLY A 204 15.48 26.46 37.61
CA GLY A 204 14.87 26.86 38.88
C GLY A 204 14.15 25.64 39.46
N GLU A 205 14.36 25.14 40.67
CA GLU A 205 15.04 25.66 41.84
C GLU A 205 15.45 24.48 42.76
N ALA A 206 16.38 24.75 43.66
CA ALA A 206 17.06 23.81 44.53
C ALA A 206 16.19 23.26 45.68
N GLY A 207 16.38 21.98 46.01
CA GLY A 207 15.93 21.33 47.25
C GLY A 207 17.02 20.39 47.77
N ARG A 208 17.57 20.70 48.94
CA ARG A 208 18.74 20.10 49.62
C ARG A 208 18.54 18.63 50.07
N PRO A 209 19.63 17.89 50.38
CA PRO A 209 19.56 16.46 50.74
C PRO A 209 19.28 16.25 52.23
N GLY A 210 18.44 15.26 52.56
CA GLY A 210 18.15 14.82 53.92
C GLY A 210 18.05 13.29 54.01
N HIS A 211 19.03 12.72 54.73
CA HIS A 211 19.04 11.53 55.57
C HIS A 211 18.20 10.25 55.28
N ARG A 212 18.96 9.14 55.25
CA ARG A 212 18.72 7.72 55.62
C ARG A 212 17.37 7.33 56.24
N GLU A 213 16.84 6.20 55.75
CA GLU A 213 16.53 4.92 56.44
C GLU A 213 15.83 4.02 55.38
N GLY A 214 16.27 2.79 55.08
CA GLY A 214 16.07 1.57 55.87
C GLY A 214 15.03 0.68 55.18
N LEU A 215 15.16 -0.64 55.31
CA LEU A 215 14.28 -1.74 54.80
C LEU A 215 14.65 -2.23 53.39
N GLY A 216 14.96 -3.50 53.11
CA GLY A 216 14.86 -4.73 53.88
C GLY A 216 14.72 -5.88 52.88
N GLU A 217 15.72 -6.77 52.82
CA GLU A 217 15.65 -8.05 52.09
C GLU A 217 14.66 -9.01 52.75
N ALA A 218 13.85 -9.73 51.96
CA ALA A 218 13.39 -11.10 52.23
C ALA A 218 12.73 -11.71 50.96
N PRO A 219 12.51 -13.03 50.85
CA PRO A 219 13.17 -13.84 49.82
C PRO A 219 12.23 -14.59 48.87
N ARG A 220 12.86 -15.21 47.86
CA ARG A 220 12.27 -16.21 46.96
C ARG A 220 11.83 -17.48 47.73
N ARG A 221 10.66 -18.00 47.39
CA ARG A 221 10.27 -19.43 47.45
C ARG A 221 9.60 -19.74 46.09
N GLY A 222 9.82 -20.87 45.44
CA GLY A 222 9.97 -22.22 46.00
C GLY A 222 8.60 -22.87 45.91
#